data_AF-A0A0Q5D9M1-F1
#
_entry.id   AF-A0A0Q5D9M1-F1
#
_cell.length_a   1.000
_cell.length_b   1.000
_cell.length_c   1.000
_cell.angle_alpha   90.00
_cell.angle_beta   90.00
_cell.angle_gamma   90.00
#
_symmetry.space_group_name_H-M   'P 1'
#
loop_
_entity.id
_entity.type
_entity.pdbx_description
1 polymer ?
#
loop_
_entity_poly.entity_id
_entity_poly.type
_entity_poly.pdbx_seq_one_letter_code
_entity_poly.pdbx_strand_id
1 'polypeptide(L)'
;MSKLAEMQKLKARIEDLLRNVDPQSRNIFLRHASRYLHPSRPSIASLYAEYRGEVAWLNSQRTVQGIWPLETLSKHVFHNSIRCLDPFMVRAARFGESVAAQHSRLHSKE
;
A
#
# COMPACT_ATOMS: atom_id res chain seq x y z
N MET A 1 -10.30 -21.10 -1.90
CA MET A 1 -10.70 -19.89 -2.65
C MET A 1 -9.58 -19.51 -3.60
N SER A 2 -9.88 -19.01 -4.81
CA SER A 2 -8.84 -18.62 -5.78
C SER A 2 -8.10 -17.37 -5.31
N LYS A 3 -6.76 -17.35 -5.40
CA LYS A 3 -5.89 -16.19 -5.08
C LYS A 3 -6.33 -14.91 -5.78
N LEU A 4 -6.93 -15.05 -6.96
CA LEU A 4 -7.44 -13.95 -7.76
C LEU A 4 -8.64 -13.25 -7.08
N ALA A 5 -9.47 -14.00 -6.36
CA ALA A 5 -10.61 -13.46 -5.60
C ALA A 5 -10.17 -12.67 -4.35
N GLU A 6 -9.07 -13.08 -3.70
CA GLU A 6 -8.50 -12.34 -2.56
C GLU A 6 -7.82 -11.05 -3.02
N MET A 7 -7.10 -11.09 -4.14
CA MET A 7 -6.56 -9.88 -4.77
C MET A 7 -7.67 -8.89 -5.16
N GLN A 8 -8.79 -9.39 -5.69
CA GLN A 8 -9.94 -8.56 -6.02
C GLN A 8 -10.61 -7.96 -4.78
N LYS A 9 -10.79 -8.72 -3.68
CA LYS A 9 -11.32 -8.20 -2.41
C LYS A 9 -10.39 -7.13 -1.80
N LEU A 10 -9.09 -7.36 -1.84
CA LEU A 10 -8.08 -6.43 -1.35
C LEU A 10 -8.08 -5.13 -2.15
N LYS A 11 -8.10 -5.24 -3.49
CA LYS A 11 -8.23 -4.10 -4.39
C LYS A 11 -9.51 -3.31 -4.08
N ALA A 12 -10.66 -3.99 -3.96
CA ALA A 12 -11.93 -3.34 -3.63
C ALA A 12 -11.91 -2.62 -2.27
N ARG A 13 -11.25 -3.20 -1.25
CA ARG A 13 -11.13 -2.58 0.08
C ARG A 13 -10.21 -1.36 0.08
N ILE A 14 -9.12 -1.41 -0.69
CA ILE A 14 -8.24 -0.24 -0.89
C ILE A 14 -8.96 0.84 -1.71
N GLU A 15 -9.69 0.46 -2.75
CA GLU A 15 -10.48 1.38 -3.56
C GLU A 15 -11.58 2.06 -2.75
N ASP A 16 -12.22 1.34 -1.83
CA ASP A 16 -13.23 1.91 -0.93
C ASP A 16 -12.63 2.89 0.07
N LEU A 17 -11.51 2.53 0.72
CA LEU A 17 -10.76 3.42 1.63
C LEU A 17 -10.25 4.69 0.94
N LEU A 18 -10.04 4.64 -0.39
CA LEU A 18 -9.51 5.73 -1.19
C LEU A 18 -10.55 6.36 -2.13
N ARG A 19 -11.84 6.04 -1.97
CA ARG A 19 -12.91 6.43 -2.90
C ARG A 19 -13.01 7.95 -3.06
N ASN A 20 -12.80 8.68 -1.98
CA ASN A 20 -12.90 10.14 -1.93
C ASN A 20 -11.55 10.85 -2.09
N VAL A 21 -10.46 10.08 -2.31
CA VAL A 21 -9.11 10.64 -2.43
C VAL A 21 -8.88 11.03 -3.88
N ASP A 22 -8.25 12.19 -4.07
CA ASP A 22 -7.82 12.64 -5.39
C ASP A 22 -7.09 11.51 -6.17
N PRO A 23 -7.44 11.28 -7.45
CA PRO A 23 -6.86 10.17 -8.23
C PRO A 23 -5.34 10.19 -8.29
N GLN A 24 -4.71 11.36 -8.32
CA GLN A 24 -3.26 11.48 -8.30
C GLN A 24 -2.69 11.15 -6.92
N SER A 25 -3.30 11.65 -5.83
CA SER A 25 -2.94 11.23 -4.46
C SER A 25 -3.04 9.72 -4.26
N ARG A 26 -4.07 9.08 -4.83
CA ARG A 26 -4.24 7.62 -4.82
C ARG A 26 -3.12 6.91 -5.60
N ASN A 27 -2.73 7.41 -6.77
CA ASN A 27 -1.64 6.83 -7.56
C ASN A 27 -0.30 6.91 -6.83
N ILE A 28 -0.01 8.05 -6.18
CA ILE A 28 1.19 8.22 -5.35
C ILE A 28 1.18 7.20 -4.21
N PHE A 29 0.04 7.08 -3.50
CA PHE A 29 -0.12 6.05 -2.46
C PHE A 29 0.17 4.64 -3.00
N LEU A 30 -0.46 4.23 -4.11
CA LEU A 30 -0.31 2.87 -4.65
C LEU A 30 1.15 2.54 -5.01
N ARG A 31 1.90 3.50 -5.55
CA ARG A 31 3.32 3.33 -5.86
C ARG A 31 4.18 3.11 -4.62
N HIS A 32 3.90 3.81 -3.53
CA HIS A 32 4.61 3.60 -2.25
C HIS A 32 4.15 2.31 -1.56
N ALA A 33 2.85 2.00 -1.59
CA ALA A 33 2.30 0.80 -0.99
C ALA A 33 2.80 -0.48 -1.67
N SER A 34 2.95 -0.49 -3.00
CA SER A 34 3.46 -1.67 -3.74
C SER A 34 4.88 -2.04 -3.33
N ARG A 35 5.71 -1.06 -2.94
CA ARG A 35 7.07 -1.30 -2.45
C ARG A 35 7.11 -2.07 -1.13
N TYR A 36 6.02 -2.11 -0.38
CA TYR A 36 5.93 -2.98 0.80
C TYR A 36 6.11 -4.47 0.45
N LEU A 37 5.73 -4.85 -0.77
CA LEU A 37 5.90 -6.22 -1.30
C LEU A 37 7.33 -6.50 -1.78
N HIS A 38 8.20 -5.48 -1.87
CA HIS A 38 9.55 -5.63 -2.39
C HIS A 38 10.43 -6.50 -1.48
N PRO A 39 11.36 -7.32 -2.03
CA PRO A 39 12.26 -8.16 -1.25
C PRO A 39 13.19 -7.40 -0.28
N SER A 40 13.41 -6.10 -0.49
CA SER A 40 14.16 -5.24 0.46
C SER A 40 13.41 -4.92 1.75
N ARG A 41 12.13 -5.31 1.85
CA ARG A 41 11.28 -5.20 3.05
C ARG A 41 11.27 -3.81 3.70
N PRO A 42 10.98 -2.74 2.93
CA PRO A 42 10.86 -1.42 3.52
C PRO A 42 9.75 -1.42 4.58
N SER A 43 9.99 -0.68 5.67
CA SER A 43 9.00 -0.53 6.73
C SER A 43 7.82 0.32 6.27
N ILE A 44 6.63 0.11 6.83
CA ILE A 44 5.46 0.97 6.54
C ILE A 44 5.77 2.44 6.90
N ALA A 45 6.54 2.66 7.98
CA ALA A 45 6.92 3.99 8.43
C ALA A 45 7.83 4.71 7.43
N SER A 46 8.84 4.02 6.88
CA SER A 46 9.72 4.60 5.85
C SER A 46 8.94 4.89 4.57
N LEU A 47 8.07 3.98 4.13
CA LEU A 47 7.20 4.20 2.98
C LEU A 47 6.26 5.41 3.17
N TYR A 48 5.74 5.60 4.39
CA TYR A 48 4.92 6.77 4.70
C TYR A 48 5.72 8.09 4.68
N ALA A 49 6.96 8.07 5.18
CA ALA A 49 7.84 9.23 5.14
C ALA A 49 8.16 9.64 3.69
N GLU A 50 8.50 8.66 2.84
CA GLU A 50 8.76 8.86 1.41
C GLU A 50 7.51 9.36 0.67
N TYR A 51 6.35 8.77 0.96
CA TYR A 51 5.05 9.22 0.46
C TYR A 51 4.79 10.69 0.78
N ARG A 52 4.96 11.10 2.05
CA ARG A 52 4.75 12.51 2.44
C ARG A 52 5.73 13.45 1.77
N GLY A 53 7.00 13.05 1.65
CA GLY A 53 8.02 13.85 0.97
C GLY A 53 7.63 14.12 -0.48
N GLU A 54 7.16 13.10 -1.19
CA GLU A 54 6.71 13.24 -2.57
C GLU A 54 5.46 14.13 -2.70
N VAL A 55 4.46 13.95 -1.84
CA VAL A 55 3.26 14.82 -1.87
C VAL A 55 3.61 16.27 -1.56
N ALA A 56 4.50 16.51 -0.60
CA ALA A 56 4.98 17.85 -0.27
C ALA A 56 5.72 18.51 -1.43
N TRP A 57 6.58 17.75 -2.13
CA TRP A 57 7.28 18.23 -3.33
C TRP A 57 6.32 18.54 -4.48
N LEU A 58 5.32 17.71 -4.73
CA LEU A 58 4.30 18.00 -5.74
C LEU A 58 3.43 19.21 -5.37
N ASN A 59 3.12 19.39 -4.09
CA ASN A 59 2.34 20.52 -3.62
C ASN A 59 3.12 21.83 -3.72
N SER A 60 4.44 21.82 -3.53
CA SER A 60 5.25 23.03 -3.76
C SER A 60 5.22 23.45 -5.23
N GLN A 61 5.29 22.50 -6.17
CA GLN A 61 5.14 22.79 -7.61
C GLN A 61 3.75 23.31 -7.97
N ARG A 62 2.69 22.67 -7.44
CA ARG A 62 1.30 23.11 -7.65
C ARG A 62 1.06 24.51 -7.14
N THR A 63 1.62 24.85 -5.98
CA THR A 63 1.51 26.19 -5.38
C THR A 63 2.08 27.24 -6.32
N VAL A 64 3.24 27.00 -6.92
CA VAL A 64 3.85 27.89 -7.93
C VAL A 64 2.96 28.05 -9.16
N GLN A 65 2.21 27.01 -9.52
CA GLN A 65 1.31 26.99 -10.67
C GLN A 65 -0.12 27.48 -10.36
N GLY A 66 -0.42 27.86 -9.11
CA GLY A 66 -1.77 28.22 -8.68
C GLY A 66 -2.78 27.05 -8.70
N ILE A 67 -2.30 25.81 -8.70
CA ILE A 67 -3.11 24.60 -8.69
C ILE A 67 -3.39 24.20 -7.23
N TRP A 68 -4.61 23.73 -6.96
CA TRP A 68 -4.99 23.24 -5.64
C TRP A 68 -4.07 22.11 -5.14
N PRO A 69 -3.62 22.15 -3.88
CA PRO A 69 -2.74 21.11 -3.33
C PRO A 69 -3.44 19.76 -3.25
N LEU A 70 -2.64 18.70 -3.44
CA LEU A 70 -3.05 17.33 -3.19
C LEU A 70 -3.29 17.08 -1.71
N GLU A 71 -4.34 16.32 -1.43
CA GLU A 71 -4.59 15.78 -0.10
C GLU A 71 -3.54 14.74 0.27
N THR A 72 -3.03 14.86 1.50
CA THR A 72 -2.10 13.89 2.08
C THR A 72 -2.90 12.92 2.97
N LEU A 73 -2.74 11.62 2.72
CA LEU A 73 -3.31 10.60 3.59
C LEU A 73 -2.74 10.71 5.00
N SER A 74 -3.61 10.56 6.00
CA SER A 74 -3.18 10.43 7.38
C SER A 74 -2.32 9.16 7.55
N LYS A 75 -1.39 9.19 8.51
CA LYS A 75 -0.54 8.04 8.83
C LYS A 75 -1.37 6.80 9.14
N HIS A 76 -2.47 6.98 9.86
CA HIS A 76 -3.36 5.88 10.23
C HIS A 76 -4.01 5.23 9.00
N VAL A 77 -4.57 6.02 8.08
CA VAL A 77 -5.17 5.51 6.84
C VAL A 77 -4.12 4.80 6.00
N PHE A 78 -2.94 5.40 5.81
CA PHE A 78 -1.85 4.80 5.06
C PHE A 78 -1.43 3.44 5.63
N HIS A 79 -1.24 3.37 6.96
CA HIS A 79 -0.86 2.14 7.64
C HIS A 79 -1.96 1.07 7.53
N ASN A 80 -3.22 1.43 7.73
CA ASN A 80 -4.32 0.46 7.65
C ASN A 80 -4.50 -0.07 6.23
N SER A 81 -4.35 0.77 5.22
CA SER A 81 -4.45 0.35 3.82
C SER A 81 -3.37 -0.68 3.46
N ILE A 82 -2.14 -0.53 3.98
CA ILE A 82 -1.06 -1.50 3.78
C ILE A 82 -1.26 -2.75 4.66
N ARG A 83 -1.79 -2.61 5.88
CA ARG A 83 -2.09 -3.78 6.74
C ARG A 83 -3.23 -4.64 6.23
N CYS A 84 -4.10 -4.09 5.38
CA CYS A 84 -5.12 -4.89 4.69
C CYS A 84 -4.51 -5.86 3.68
N LEU A 85 -3.25 -5.69 3.28
CA LEU A 85 -2.56 -6.64 2.40
C LEU A 85 -2.51 -8.02 3.06
N ASP A 86 -2.83 -9.03 2.26
CA ASP A 86 -2.84 -10.41 2.71
C ASP A 86 -1.42 -10.84 3.19
N PRO A 87 -1.27 -11.38 4.42
CA PRO A 87 0.03 -11.79 4.96
C PRO A 87 0.74 -12.87 4.13
N PHE A 88 -0.01 -13.76 3.48
CA PHE A 88 0.54 -14.75 2.56
C PHE A 88 1.10 -14.06 1.31
N MET A 89 0.38 -13.12 0.70
CA MET A 89 0.87 -12.34 -0.45
C MET A 89 2.15 -11.57 -0.12
N VAL A 90 2.18 -10.90 1.03
CA VAL A 90 3.36 -10.16 1.49
C VAL A 90 4.56 -11.12 1.63
N ARG A 91 4.34 -12.30 2.21
CA ARG A 91 5.38 -13.30 2.39
C ARG A 91 5.81 -13.91 1.04
N ALA A 92 4.87 -14.21 0.16
CA ALA A 92 5.15 -14.76 -1.17
C ALA A 92 5.99 -13.77 -2.00
N ALA A 93 5.64 -12.48 -1.95
CA ALA A 93 6.40 -11.44 -2.66
C ALA A 93 7.82 -11.25 -2.09
N ARG A 94 7.99 -11.38 -0.77
CA ARG A 94 9.27 -11.14 -0.08
C ARG A 94 10.23 -12.33 -0.04
N PHE A 95 9.70 -13.56 -0.10
CA PHE A 95 10.45 -14.79 0.17
C PHE A 95 10.18 -15.92 -0.84
N GLY A 96 9.27 -15.71 -1.80
CA GLY A 96 8.81 -16.73 -2.71
C GLY A 96 7.60 -17.52 -2.19
N GLU A 97 6.87 -18.10 -3.13
CA GLU A 97 5.59 -18.77 -2.86
C GLU A 97 5.74 -20.02 -1.98
N SER A 98 6.78 -20.82 -2.18
CA SER A 98 7.03 -22.05 -1.41
C SER A 98 7.17 -21.78 0.08
N VAL A 99 7.90 -20.71 0.44
CA VAL A 99 8.09 -20.27 1.84
C VAL A 99 6.77 -19.76 2.42
N ALA A 100 5.99 -19.02 1.64
CA ALA A 100 4.67 -18.55 2.07
C ALA A 100 3.70 -19.72 2.33
N ALA A 101 3.68 -20.73 1.45
CA ALA A 101 2.84 -21.91 1.59
C ALA A 101 3.25 -22.81 2.77
N GLN A 102 4.54 -22.93 3.05
CA GLN A 102 5.02 -23.61 4.25
C GLN A 102 4.56 -22.88 5.52
N HIS A 103 4.75 -21.56 5.57
CA HIS A 103 4.37 -20.76 6.72
C HIS A 103 2.85 -20.78 6.97
N SER A 104 2.04 -20.63 5.92
CA SER A 104 0.58 -20.70 6.07
C SER A 104 0.14 -22.05 6.62
N ARG A 105 0.70 -23.18 6.12
CA ARG A 105 0.36 -24.52 6.62
C ARG A 105 0.70 -24.73 8.10
N LEU A 106 1.77 -24.11 8.59
CA LEU A 106 2.16 -24.20 10.01
C LEU A 106 1.20 -23.43 10.92
N HIS A 107 0.72 -22.27 10.47
CA HIS A 107 -0.19 -21.40 11.23
C HIS A 107 -1.69 -21.63 10.97
N SER A 108 -2.06 -22.60 10.14
CA SER A 108 -3.46 -23.01 9.92
C SER A 108 -3.90 -24.21 10.77
N LYS A 109 -3.03 -24.68 11.69
CA LYS A 109 -3.31 -25.83 12.58
C LYS A 109 -3.62 -25.43 14.04
N GLU A 110 -3.73 -24.13 14.31
CA GLU A 110 -4.20 -23.57 15.58
C GLU A 110 -5.62 -23.03 15.40
#